data_AF-A0A8J8TD99-F1
#
_entry.id   AF-A0A8J8TD99-F1
#
_cell.length_a   1.000
_cell.length_b   1.000
_cell.length_c   1.000
_cell.angle_alpha   90.00
_cell.angle_beta   90.00
_cell.angle_gamma   90.00
#
_symmetry.space_group_name_H-M   'P 1'
#
loop_
_entity.id
_entity.type
_entity.pdbx_description
1 polymer ?
#
loop_
_entity_poly.entity_id
_entity_poly.type
_entity_poly.pdbx_seq_one_letter_code
_entity_poly.pdbx_strand_id
1 'polypeptide(L)'
;MRRRQILTASAMAMAGLAGCTGGDSTNEADTEGSPVVTTVEEFYTTLYENNDIEGANAMYHPDTESREMRPSDFEPFGGIESIKATIVSTEVVSQTDSTAEVHVEVTYNTPLGSATNEDWLTMRTNDGEWFVDYYLSDEARSDMSQAEIEEVMNQS
;
A
#
# COMPACT_ATOMS: atom_id res chain seq x y z
N MET A 1 -37.41 -9.70 -50.33
CA MET A 1 -36.06 -10.16 -49.90
C MET A 1 -35.93 -9.86 -48.40
N ARG A 2 -36.08 -10.88 -47.53
CA ARG A 2 -35.10 -11.36 -46.52
C ARG A 2 -34.40 -10.21 -45.73
N ARG A 3 -34.82 -9.92 -44.47
CA ARG A 3 -34.35 -10.48 -43.16
C ARG A 3 -32.89 -10.07 -42.86
N ARG A 4 -32.51 -9.40 -41.75
CA ARG A 4 -32.95 -9.42 -40.34
C ARG A 4 -32.56 -8.11 -39.61
N GLN A 5 -33.37 -7.75 -38.61
CA GLN A 5 -33.02 -6.87 -37.48
C GLN A 5 -32.28 -7.67 -36.40
N ILE A 6 -31.31 -7.08 -35.70
CA ILE A 6 -30.98 -7.41 -34.30
C ILE A 6 -30.61 -6.12 -33.58
N LEU A 7 -31.48 -5.72 -32.64
CA LEU A 7 -31.17 -4.81 -31.52
C LEU A 7 -30.46 -5.63 -30.45
N THR A 8 -29.37 -5.13 -29.89
CA THR A 8 -28.79 -5.66 -28.65
C THR A 8 -28.76 -4.52 -27.63
N ALA A 9 -29.79 -4.48 -26.79
CA ALA A 9 -29.84 -3.66 -25.59
C ALA A 9 -29.22 -4.48 -24.44
N SER A 10 -28.05 -4.09 -23.96
CA SER A 10 -27.43 -4.70 -22.78
C SER A 10 -27.84 -3.90 -21.55
N ALA A 11 -28.95 -4.29 -20.93
CA ALA A 11 -29.31 -3.85 -19.59
C ALA A 11 -28.47 -4.63 -18.59
N MET A 12 -27.45 -4.01 -17.99
CA MET A 12 -26.77 -4.57 -16.83
C MET A 12 -27.56 -4.16 -15.58
N ALA A 13 -28.36 -5.09 -15.09
CA ALA A 13 -28.97 -5.02 -13.78
C ALA A 13 -27.91 -5.39 -12.74
N MET A 14 -27.40 -4.41 -11.99
CA MET A 14 -26.65 -4.68 -10.76
C MET A 14 -27.67 -5.03 -9.68
N ALA A 15 -27.84 -6.32 -9.45
CA ALA A 15 -28.59 -6.87 -8.33
C ALA A 15 -27.78 -6.62 -7.04
N GLY A 16 -28.42 -6.00 -6.05
CA GLY A 16 -27.85 -5.86 -4.72
C GLY A 16 -27.67 -7.21 -4.04
N LEU A 17 -26.55 -7.37 -3.34
CA LEU A 17 -26.32 -8.46 -2.42
C LEU A 17 -26.03 -7.88 -1.03
N ALA A 18 -27.08 -7.84 -0.21
CA ALA A 18 -26.93 -7.98 1.24
C ALA A 18 -27.08 -9.48 1.54
N GLY A 19 -26.10 -10.08 2.21
CA GLY A 19 -26.10 -11.51 2.51
C GLY A 19 -24.94 -11.92 3.41
N CYS A 20 -25.22 -12.00 4.70
CA CYS A 20 -24.36 -12.44 5.79
C CYS A 20 -24.01 -13.96 5.72
N THR A 21 -22.99 -14.38 6.48
CA THR A 21 -22.71 -15.74 7.01
C THR A 21 -22.05 -16.82 6.14
N GLY A 22 -20.82 -17.17 6.53
CA GLY A 22 -20.35 -18.55 6.68
C GLY A 22 -19.78 -19.24 5.43
N GLY A 23 -18.45 -19.39 5.38
CA GLY A 23 -17.80 -20.26 4.40
C GLY A 23 -16.30 -20.33 4.62
N ASP A 24 -15.86 -21.46 5.18
CA ASP A 24 -14.48 -21.96 5.17
C ASP A 24 -13.88 -21.78 3.77
N SER A 25 -12.79 -21.02 3.65
CA SER A 25 -12.08 -20.85 2.38
C SER A 25 -10.61 -20.63 2.68
N THR A 26 -9.85 -21.69 2.40
CA THR A 26 -8.42 -21.68 2.06
C THR A 26 -8.01 -20.36 1.41
N ASN A 27 -7.25 -19.55 2.16
CA ASN A 27 -6.56 -18.36 1.66
C ASN A 27 -5.43 -18.80 0.71
N GLU A 28 -5.79 -19.10 -0.54
CA GLU A 28 -4.91 -18.85 -1.67
C GLU A 28 -5.11 -17.38 -2.03
N ALA A 29 -4.26 -16.53 -1.47
CA ALA A 29 -4.22 -15.11 -1.77
C ALA A 29 -3.70 -14.93 -3.21
N ASP A 30 -4.63 -14.75 -4.15
CA ASP A 30 -4.34 -14.00 -5.37
C ASP A 30 -4.09 -12.54 -4.95
N THR A 31 -2.83 -12.22 -4.64
CA THR A 31 -2.38 -10.91 -4.12
C THR A 31 -2.39 -9.81 -5.19
N GLU A 32 -2.52 -10.16 -6.48
CA GLU A 32 -2.68 -9.18 -7.56
C GLU A 32 -4.10 -8.58 -7.55
N GLY A 33 -4.22 -7.36 -7.02
CA GLY A 33 -5.44 -6.54 -7.11
C GLY A 33 -6.26 -6.39 -5.83
N SER A 34 -5.68 -6.63 -4.65
CA SER A 34 -6.34 -6.23 -3.39
C SER A 34 -6.26 -4.70 -3.20
N PRO A 35 -7.29 -4.04 -2.64
CA PRO A 35 -7.26 -2.59 -2.39
C PRO A 35 -6.07 -2.14 -1.54
N VAL A 36 -5.69 -2.97 -0.57
CA VAL A 36 -4.51 -2.78 0.30
C VAL A 36 -3.24 -2.70 -0.54
N VAL A 37 -3.01 -3.70 -1.40
CA VAL A 37 -1.83 -3.75 -2.29
C VAL A 37 -1.83 -2.57 -3.25
N THR A 38 -2.98 -2.21 -3.83
CA THR A 38 -3.09 -1.05 -4.72
C THR A 38 -2.73 0.25 -4.01
N THR A 39 -3.19 0.48 -2.79
CA THR A 39 -2.83 1.69 -2.01
C THR A 39 -1.34 1.73 -1.71
N VAL A 40 -0.71 0.60 -1.40
CA VAL A 40 0.76 0.53 -1.19
C VAL A 40 1.51 0.87 -2.47
N GLU A 41 1.15 0.27 -3.61
CA GLU A 41 1.78 0.56 -4.90
C GLU A 41 1.61 2.03 -5.30
N GLU A 42 0.43 2.60 -5.06
CA GLU A 42 0.15 4.02 -5.30
C GLU A 42 0.98 4.93 -4.39
N PHE A 43 1.23 4.53 -3.13
CA PHE A 43 2.10 5.27 -2.22
C PHE A 43 3.54 5.34 -2.75
N TYR A 44 4.11 4.21 -3.17
CA TYR A 44 5.46 4.18 -3.76
C TYR A 44 5.53 4.93 -5.09
N THR A 45 4.51 4.81 -5.94
CA THR A 45 4.44 5.54 -7.21
C THR A 45 4.40 7.06 -6.96
N THR A 46 3.55 7.50 -6.03
CA THR A 46 3.42 8.92 -5.67
C THR A 46 4.73 9.45 -5.10
N LEU A 47 5.37 8.71 -4.19
CA LEU A 47 6.59 9.15 -3.55
C LEU A 47 7.80 9.16 -4.50
N TYR A 48 8.08 8.06 -5.20
CA TYR A 48 9.34 7.86 -5.92
C TYR A 48 9.25 8.03 -7.45
N GLU A 49 8.10 7.74 -8.08
CA GLU A 49 7.95 7.97 -9.52
C GLU A 49 7.50 9.40 -9.81
N ASN A 50 6.56 9.92 -9.02
CA ASN A 50 6.03 11.27 -9.18
C ASN A 50 6.82 12.33 -8.38
N ASN A 51 7.72 11.91 -7.48
CA ASN A 51 8.47 12.78 -6.58
C ASN A 51 7.56 13.69 -5.74
N ASP A 52 6.36 13.21 -5.40
CA ASP A 52 5.32 13.97 -4.74
C ASP A 52 5.22 13.60 -3.25
N ILE A 53 6.10 14.22 -2.46
CA ILE A 53 6.14 14.01 -1.00
C ILE A 53 4.82 14.48 -0.35
N GLU A 54 4.23 15.58 -0.83
CA GLU A 54 2.97 16.09 -0.29
C GLU A 54 1.81 15.13 -0.61
N GLY A 55 1.75 14.62 -1.84
CA GLY A 55 0.79 13.59 -2.24
C GLY A 55 0.93 12.31 -1.43
N ALA A 56 2.16 11.83 -1.23
CA ALA A 56 2.41 10.64 -0.43
C ALA A 56 2.04 10.86 1.06
N ASN A 57 2.31 12.05 1.62
CA ASN A 57 1.85 12.40 2.97
C ASN A 57 0.32 12.44 3.08
N ALA A 58 -0.39 12.86 2.02
CA ALA A 58 -1.86 12.88 2.00
C ALA A 58 -2.50 11.48 1.97
N MET A 59 -1.71 10.43 1.69
CA MET A 59 -2.16 9.03 1.74
C MET A 59 -2.09 8.43 3.14
N TYR A 60 -1.56 9.16 4.13
CA TYR A 60 -1.62 8.72 5.52
C TYR A 60 -3.03 8.86 6.08
N HIS A 61 -3.36 7.97 7.02
CA HIS A 61 -4.63 8.02 7.72
C HIS A 61 -4.78 9.37 8.46
N PRO A 62 -5.94 10.05 8.41
CA PRO A 62 -6.09 11.40 8.99
C PRO A 62 -5.82 11.47 10.49
N ASP A 63 -6.04 10.37 11.20
CA ASP A 63 -5.75 10.23 12.63
C ASP A 63 -4.37 9.61 12.93
N THR A 64 -3.47 9.51 11.95
CA THR A 64 -2.12 8.99 12.23
C THR A 64 -1.31 9.98 13.05
N GLU A 65 -0.50 9.47 13.98
CA GLU A 65 0.55 10.23 14.66
C GLU A 65 1.92 10.07 13.97
N SER A 66 1.96 9.37 12.83
CA SER A 66 3.17 9.17 12.04
C SER A 66 3.80 10.50 11.64
N ARG A 67 5.12 10.56 11.72
CA ARG A 67 5.88 11.75 11.31
C ARG A 67 5.75 11.93 9.80
N GLU A 68 5.31 13.11 9.37
CA GLU A 68 5.32 13.49 7.96
C GLU A 68 6.72 13.34 7.34
N MET A 69 6.75 12.83 6.11
CA MET A 69 7.94 12.82 5.28
C MET A 69 8.27 14.25 4.84
N ARG A 70 9.55 14.61 4.90
CA ARG A 70 10.03 15.94 4.52
C ARG A 70 11.09 15.82 3.44
N PRO A 71 11.24 16.83 2.56
CA PRO A 71 12.33 16.84 1.58
C PRO A 71 13.72 16.60 2.18
N SER A 72 13.96 17.12 3.40
CA SER A 72 15.22 16.93 4.13
C SER A 72 15.55 15.47 4.45
N ASP A 73 14.55 14.60 4.52
CA ASP A 73 14.75 13.18 4.81
C ASP A 73 15.41 12.47 3.60
N PHE A 74 15.32 13.05 2.40
CA PHE A 74 15.88 12.50 1.16
C PHE A 74 17.17 13.20 0.71
N GLU A 75 17.51 14.36 1.29
CA GLU A 75 18.75 15.10 0.98
C GLU A 75 20.04 14.26 1.08
N PRO A 76 20.22 13.36 2.07
CA PRO A 76 21.41 12.50 2.15
C PRO A 76 21.61 11.61 0.91
N PHE A 77 20.54 11.31 0.18
CA PHE A 77 20.55 10.49 -1.03
C PHE A 77 20.55 11.32 -2.32
N GLY A 78 20.75 12.64 -2.22
CA GLY A 78 20.72 13.57 -3.35
C GLY A 78 19.32 14.09 -3.70
N GLY A 79 18.37 14.02 -2.76
CA GLY A 79 16.97 14.42 -2.96
C GLY A 79 16.11 13.28 -3.50
N ILE A 80 14.78 13.41 -3.35
CA ILE A 80 13.81 12.36 -3.75
C ILE A 80 13.93 11.99 -5.24
N GLU A 81 14.17 12.98 -6.10
CA GLU A 81 14.39 12.84 -7.55
C GLU A 81 15.62 12.01 -7.94
N SER A 82 16.56 11.82 -7.01
CA SER A 82 17.74 10.98 -7.20
C SER A 82 17.52 9.52 -6.78
N ILE A 83 16.36 9.21 -6.19
CA ILE A 83 16.02 7.88 -5.68
C ILE A 83 15.04 7.23 -6.64
N LYS A 84 15.37 6.02 -7.09
CA LYS A 84 14.43 5.15 -7.80
C LYS A 84 14.12 3.93 -6.95
N ALA A 85 12.87 3.81 -6.53
CA ALA A 85 12.34 2.59 -5.92
C ALA A 85 11.79 1.65 -7.01
N THR A 86 11.91 0.35 -6.78
CA THR A 86 11.28 -0.68 -7.61
C THR A 86 10.77 -1.77 -6.69
N ILE A 87 9.45 -1.90 -6.59
CA ILE A 87 8.80 -2.96 -5.83
C ILE A 87 9.15 -4.30 -6.50
N VAL A 88 9.71 -5.20 -5.70
CA VAL A 88 10.04 -6.58 -6.09
C VAL A 88 8.87 -7.49 -5.72
N SER A 89 8.33 -7.33 -4.50
CA SER A 89 7.16 -8.05 -4.03
C SER A 89 6.41 -7.24 -2.97
N THR A 90 5.10 -7.50 -2.85
CA THR A 90 4.21 -6.96 -1.82
C THR A 90 3.48 -8.13 -1.18
N GLU A 91 3.65 -8.31 0.12
CA GLU A 91 3.04 -9.40 0.89
C GLU A 91 2.13 -8.84 1.98
N VAL A 92 0.85 -9.21 1.96
CA VAL A 92 -0.09 -8.90 3.05
C VAL A 92 0.06 -9.97 4.13
N VAL A 93 0.69 -9.60 5.24
CA VAL A 93 1.03 -10.51 6.35
C VAL A 93 -0.19 -10.81 7.21
N SER A 94 -0.99 -9.78 7.49
CA SER A 94 -2.25 -9.92 8.21
C SER A 94 -3.26 -8.88 7.72
N GLN A 95 -4.55 -9.22 7.75
CA GLN A 95 -5.61 -8.29 7.35
C GLN A 95 -6.90 -8.58 8.11
N THR A 96 -7.54 -7.50 8.55
CA THR A 96 -8.90 -7.45 9.08
C THR A 96 -9.76 -6.55 8.18
N ASP A 97 -11.03 -6.32 8.57
CA ASP A 97 -11.92 -5.41 7.84
C ASP A 97 -11.44 -3.95 7.85
N SER A 98 -10.62 -3.55 8.84
CA SER A 98 -10.22 -2.15 9.03
C SER A 98 -8.72 -1.92 9.18
N THR A 99 -7.90 -2.98 9.28
CA THR A 99 -6.45 -2.89 9.42
C THR A 99 -5.73 -3.94 8.58
N ALA A 100 -4.51 -3.65 8.14
CA ALA A 100 -3.64 -4.63 7.47
C ALA A 100 -2.17 -4.37 7.80
N GLU A 101 -1.37 -5.43 7.81
CA GLU A 101 0.08 -5.36 7.84
C GLU A 101 0.62 -5.84 6.49
N VAL A 102 1.49 -5.04 5.88
CA VAL A 102 2.06 -5.29 4.56
C VAL A 102 3.56 -5.19 4.63
N HIS A 103 4.26 -6.19 4.13
CA HIS A 103 5.70 -6.18 3.94
C HIS A 103 5.99 -6.02 2.45
N VAL A 104 6.90 -5.11 2.11
CA VAL A 104 7.23 -4.77 0.71
C VAL A 104 8.72 -4.93 0.52
N GLU A 105 9.11 -5.81 -0.39
CA GLU A 105 10.50 -5.90 -0.82
C GLU A 105 10.75 -4.87 -1.91
N VAL A 106 11.65 -3.92 -1.66
CA VAL A 106 11.90 -2.78 -2.54
C VAL A 106 13.38 -2.67 -2.85
N THR A 107 13.70 -2.54 -4.14
CA THR A 107 15.05 -2.17 -4.57
C THR A 107 15.15 -0.67 -4.73
N TYR A 108 15.97 -0.04 -3.88
CA TYR A 108 16.30 1.37 -3.92
C TYR A 108 17.60 1.59 -4.69
N ASN A 109 17.55 2.46 -5.70
CA ASN A 109 18.72 2.91 -6.44
C ASN A 109 18.94 4.39 -6.18
N THR A 110 20.12 4.74 -5.67
CA THR A 110 20.53 6.11 -5.35
C THR A 110 21.90 6.39 -6.00
N PRO A 111 22.37 7.64 -6.02
CA PRO A 111 23.73 7.96 -6.45
C PRO A 111 24.83 7.31 -5.60
N LEU A 112 24.50 6.92 -4.36
CA LEU A 112 25.42 6.28 -3.42
C LEU A 112 25.53 4.76 -3.61
N GLY A 113 24.54 4.14 -4.26
CA GLY A 113 24.49 2.70 -4.47
C GLY A 113 23.07 2.18 -4.66
N SER A 114 22.97 0.86 -4.77
CA SER A 114 21.72 0.11 -4.89
C SER A 114 21.62 -0.92 -3.77
N ALA A 115 20.45 -1.05 -3.16
CA ALA A 115 20.16 -2.03 -2.12
C ALA A 115 18.70 -2.51 -2.25
N THR A 116 18.47 -3.77 -1.88
CA THR A 116 17.13 -4.35 -1.78
C THR A 116 16.84 -4.56 -0.31
N ASN A 117 15.75 -3.96 0.17
CA ASN A 117 15.34 -3.92 1.56
C ASN A 117 13.88 -4.36 1.70
N GLU A 118 13.47 -4.69 2.91
CA GLU A 118 12.08 -5.00 3.25
C GLU A 118 11.51 -3.85 4.10
N ASP A 119 10.51 -3.15 3.57
CA ASP A 119 9.78 -2.10 4.27
C ASP A 119 8.49 -2.65 4.85
N TRP A 120 8.11 -2.18 6.03
CA TRP A 120 6.94 -2.64 6.76
C TRP A 120 5.92 -1.51 6.86
N LEU A 121 4.67 -1.80 6.48
CA LEU A 121 3.56 -0.86 6.54
C LEU A 121 2.43 -1.43 7.38
N THR A 122 1.86 -0.60 8.25
CA THR A 122 0.51 -0.83 8.76
C THR A 122 -0.45 0.07 8.03
N MET A 123 -1.64 -0.46 7.75
CA MET A 123 -2.69 0.24 7.02
C MET A 123 -3.95 0.23 7.85
N ARG A 124 -4.74 1.29 7.70
CA ARG A 124 -6.02 1.45 8.38
C ARG A 124 -7.05 2.08 7.46
N THR A 125 -8.30 1.65 7.60
CA THR A 125 -9.39 2.21 6.79
C THR A 125 -9.98 3.47 7.42
N ASN A 126 -10.25 4.49 6.60
CA ASN A 126 -11.16 5.59 6.95
C ASN A 126 -12.27 5.67 5.90
N ASP A 127 -13.53 5.67 6.34
CA ASP A 127 -14.71 5.69 5.44
C ASP A 127 -14.70 4.62 4.33
N GLY A 128 -14.05 3.47 4.58
CA GLY A 128 -13.96 2.35 3.64
C GLY A 128 -12.82 2.44 2.62
N GLU A 129 -12.01 3.50 2.68
CA GLU A 129 -10.78 3.65 1.89
C GLU A 129 -9.56 3.29 2.75
N TRP A 130 -8.55 2.65 2.15
CA TRP A 130 -7.32 2.26 2.83
C TRP A 130 -6.31 3.40 2.83
N PHE A 131 -5.66 3.60 3.97
CA PHE A 131 -4.61 4.59 4.16
C PHE A 131 -3.39 3.94 4.79
N VAL A 132 -2.23 4.54 4.58
CA VAL A 132 -1.02 4.20 5.33
C VAL A 132 -1.20 4.72 6.75
N ASP A 133 -1.13 3.86 7.75
CA ASP A 133 -1.17 4.29 9.15
C ASP A 133 0.25 4.49 9.67
N TYR A 134 1.15 3.55 9.39
CA TYR A 134 2.56 3.61 9.72
C TYR A 134 3.44 3.05 8.60
N TYR A 135 4.63 3.63 8.42
CA TYR A 135 5.65 3.17 7.48
C TYR A 135 7.00 3.08 8.21
N LEU A 136 7.58 1.88 8.22
CA LEU A 136 8.86 1.59 8.84
C LEU A 136 9.81 1.04 7.78
N SER A 137 10.83 1.81 7.42
CA SER A 137 11.89 1.34 6.53
C SER A 137 12.82 0.35 7.24
N ASP A 138 13.51 -0.48 6.46
CA ASP A 138 14.52 -1.40 7.02
C ASP A 138 15.60 -0.69 7.85
N GLU A 139 16.01 0.52 7.43
CA GLU A 139 16.99 1.33 8.16
C GLU A 139 16.46 1.75 9.54
N ALA A 140 15.23 2.26 9.61
CA ALA A 140 14.61 2.64 10.88
C ALA A 140 14.42 1.43 11.79
N ARG A 141 14.06 0.28 11.20
CA ARG A 141 13.86 -0.99 11.93
C ARG A 141 15.16 -1.58 12.47
N SER A 142 16.26 -1.45 11.73
CA SER A 142 17.57 -1.99 12.12
C SER A 142 18.12 -1.36 13.42
N ASP A 143 17.67 -0.15 13.75
CA ASP A 143 18.03 0.54 14.99
C ASP A 143 17.09 0.25 16.16
N MET A 144 16.03 -0.54 15.95
CA MET A 144 15.00 -0.86 16.94
C MET A 144 15.12 -2.30 17.45
N SER A 145 14.73 -2.54 18.70
CA SER A 145 14.54 -3.89 19.23
C SER A 145 13.22 -4.49 18.73
N GLN A 146 13.13 -5.83 18.74
CA GLN A 146 11.90 -6.55 18.36
C GLN A 146 10.67 -6.08 19.16
N ALA A 147 10.85 -5.77 20.44
CA ALA A 147 9.76 -5.28 21.29
C ALA A 147 9.29 -3.88 20.87
N GLU A 148 10.21 -3.00 20.46
CA GLU A 148 9.87 -1.67 19.94
C GLU A 148 9.18 -1.76 18.58
N ILE A 149 9.63 -2.68 17.71
CA ILE A 149 8.98 -2.93 16.41
C ILE A 149 7.55 -3.42 16.64
N GLU A 150 7.35 -4.42 17.51
CA GLU A 150 6.01 -4.93 17.84
C GLU A 150 5.13 -3.85 18.46
N GLU A 151 5.66 -3.02 19.36
CA GLU A 151 4.92 -1.91 19.97
C GLU A 151 4.50 -0.87 18.92
N VAL A 152 5.34 -0.56 17.95
CA VAL A 152 5.02 0.39 16.88
C VAL A 152 4.03 -0.20 15.88
N MET A 153 4.21 -1.47 15.49
CA MET A 153 3.34 -2.13 14.51
C MET A 153 1.97 -2.53 15.08
N ASN A 154 1.80 -2.65 16.40
CA ASN A 154 0.49 -2.93 17.03
C ASN A 154 -0.28 -1.68 17.47
N GLN A 155 0.23 -0.47 17.25
CA GLN A 155 -0.47 0.76 17.63
C GLN A 155 -1.55 1.22 16.63
N SER A 156 -1.69 0.52 15.50
CA SER A 156 -2.64 0.81 14.41
C SER A 156 -3.99 0.09 14.53
#